data_AF-A0A7C0WMT7-F1
#
_entry.id   AF-A0A7C0WMT7-F1
#
_cell.length_a   1.000
_cell.length_b   1.000
_cell.length_c   1.000
_cell.angle_alpha   90.00
_cell.angle_beta   90.00
_cell.angle_gamma   90.00
#
_symmetry.space_group_name_H-M   'P 1'
#
loop_
_entity.id
_entity.type
_entity.pdbx_description
1 polymer ?
#
loop_
_entity_poly.entity_id
_entity_poly.type
_entity_poly.pdbx_seq_one_letter_code
_entity_poly.pdbx_strand_id
1 'polypeptide(L)'
;LLWGKSTGEVKRFIESSGLEYPLDWEGIPDHISVEFEFMQNLTRYEADAWERKDQVDAKRSQELQKKFIQEHLIQWVPVFADMVMREARLDFYRDMAELMKAYITFEADRCRTVTEN
;
A
#
# COMPACT_ATOMS: atom_id res chain seq x y z
N LEU A 1 0.99 20.57 -2.53
CA LEU A 1 0.87 20.61 -4.00
C LEU A 1 0.61 19.18 -4.46
N LEU A 2 -0.40 18.96 -5.31
CA LEU A 2 -0.57 17.69 -6.02
C LEU A 2 0.65 17.50 -6.95
N TRP A 3 1.06 16.25 -7.22
CA TRP A 3 2.30 15.93 -7.95
C TRP A 3 3.60 16.35 -7.24
N GLY A 4 3.60 16.24 -5.90
CA GLY A 4 4.77 16.50 -5.09
C GLY A 4 5.83 15.39 -5.20
N LYS A 5 6.90 15.51 -4.41
CA LYS A 5 7.98 14.52 -4.35
C LYS A 5 7.45 13.11 -4.02
N SER A 6 6.50 13.02 -3.08
CA SER A 6 5.83 11.77 -2.66
C SER A 6 5.14 11.07 -3.83
N THR A 7 4.36 11.82 -4.62
CA THR A 7 3.66 11.31 -5.81
C THR A 7 4.63 10.69 -6.81
N GLY A 8 5.77 11.36 -7.04
CA GLY A 8 6.82 10.86 -7.93
C GLY A 8 7.54 9.62 -7.40
N GLU A 9 7.70 9.50 -6.07
CA GLU A 9 8.28 8.32 -5.42
C GLU A 9 7.36 7.11 -5.56
N VAL A 10 6.05 7.27 -5.31
CA VAL A 10 5.06 6.19 -5.48
C VAL A 10 5.01 5.71 -6.92
N LYS A 11 4.95 6.65 -7.89
CA LYS A 11 4.97 6.29 -9.32
C LYS A 11 6.17 5.42 -9.69
N ARG A 12 7.38 5.84 -9.28
CA ARG A 12 8.61 5.08 -9.56
C ARG A 12 8.62 3.73 -8.87
N PHE A 13 8.10 3.64 -7.64
CA PHE A 13 8.02 2.37 -6.92
C PHE A 13 7.16 1.36 -7.69
N ILE A 14 5.96 1.79 -8.09
CA ILE A 14 5.00 0.96 -8.82
C ILE A 14 5.61 0.48 -10.14
N GLU A 15 6.14 1.39 -10.95
CA GLU A 15 6.78 1.04 -12.23
C GLU A 15 7.98 0.09 -12.04
N SER A 16 8.77 0.28 -10.98
CA SER A 16 9.93 -0.60 -10.68
C SER A 16 9.56 -2.01 -10.24
N SER A 17 8.31 -2.22 -9.80
CA SER A 17 7.80 -3.54 -9.42
C SER A 17 7.35 -4.38 -10.62
N GLY A 18 7.33 -3.80 -11.83
CA GLY A 18 6.80 -4.43 -13.04
C GLY A 18 5.29 -4.25 -13.24
N LEU A 19 4.65 -3.43 -12.39
CA LEU A 19 3.25 -3.02 -12.55
C LEU A 19 3.18 -1.69 -13.32
N GLU A 20 2.27 -1.64 -14.28
CA GLU A 20 2.06 -0.47 -15.14
C GLU A 20 0.66 0.11 -14.92
N TYR A 21 0.55 1.42 -15.09
CA TYR A 21 -0.73 2.09 -15.20
C TYR A 21 -1.33 1.87 -16.60
N PRO A 22 -2.66 1.85 -16.75
CA PRO A 22 -3.28 1.93 -18.08
C PRO A 22 -2.76 3.15 -18.86
N LEU A 23 -2.61 3.00 -20.18
CA LEU A 23 -2.05 4.05 -21.05
C LEU A 23 -2.85 5.37 -21.03
N ASP A 24 -4.14 5.29 -20.67
CA ASP A 24 -5.11 6.37 -20.59
C ASP A 24 -5.45 6.78 -19.15
N TRP A 25 -4.62 6.40 -18.19
CA TRP A 25 -4.86 6.70 -16.78
C TRP A 25 -4.45 8.13 -16.40
N GLU A 26 -5.42 8.92 -15.93
CA GLU A 26 -5.23 10.34 -15.51
C GLU A 26 -5.25 10.54 -13.97
N GLY A 27 -5.17 9.46 -13.20
CA GLY A 27 -5.21 9.53 -11.74
C GLY A 27 -3.93 10.09 -11.11
N ILE A 28 -3.93 10.20 -9.77
CA ILE A 28 -2.77 10.68 -9.00
C ILE A 28 -2.12 9.48 -8.30
N PRO A 29 -0.84 9.17 -8.54
CA PRO A 29 -0.18 7.97 -8.01
C PRO A 29 -0.27 7.77 -6.50
N ASP A 30 -0.25 8.85 -5.72
CA ASP A 30 -0.36 8.82 -4.25
C ASP A 30 -1.80 8.93 -3.74
N HIS A 31 -2.80 8.74 -4.61
CA HIS A 31 -4.18 8.60 -4.15
C HIS A 31 -4.34 7.28 -3.37
N ILE A 32 -5.00 7.33 -2.21
CA ILE A 32 -5.15 6.18 -1.32
C ILE A 32 -5.64 4.91 -2.03
N SER A 33 -6.61 5.04 -2.94
CA SER A 33 -7.14 3.88 -3.67
C SER A 33 -6.10 3.24 -4.59
N VAL A 34 -5.20 4.04 -5.17
CA VAL A 34 -4.14 3.57 -6.09
C VAL A 34 -3.09 2.80 -5.31
N GLU A 35 -2.66 3.35 -4.16
CA GLU A 35 -1.70 2.66 -3.29
C GLU A 35 -2.28 1.32 -2.75
N PHE A 36 -3.57 1.28 -2.42
CA PHE A 36 -4.24 0.03 -1.99
C PHE A 36 -4.48 -0.96 -3.13
N GLU A 37 -4.79 -0.50 -4.34
CA GLU A 37 -4.88 -1.37 -5.53
C GLU A 37 -3.50 -1.97 -5.88
N PHE A 38 -2.44 -1.19 -5.73
CA PHE A 38 -1.08 -1.69 -5.86
C PHE A 38 -0.78 -2.81 -4.86
N MET A 39 -1.13 -2.64 -3.58
CA MET A 39 -0.99 -3.69 -2.57
C MET A 39 -1.85 -4.94 -2.89
N GLN A 40 -3.06 -4.75 -3.41
CA GLN A 40 -3.90 -5.85 -3.88
C GLN A 40 -3.23 -6.64 -5.00
N ASN A 41 -2.56 -5.96 -5.95
CA ASN A 41 -1.85 -6.63 -7.03
C ASN A 41 -0.64 -7.44 -6.51
N LEU A 42 0.15 -6.86 -5.59
CA LEU A 42 1.30 -7.55 -5.00
C LEU A 42 0.88 -8.79 -4.19
N THR A 43 -0.18 -8.71 -3.40
CA THR A 43 -0.71 -9.85 -2.63
C THR A 43 -1.26 -10.95 -3.53
N ARG A 44 -1.88 -10.58 -4.66
CA ARG A 44 -2.30 -11.56 -5.68
C ARG A 44 -1.11 -12.25 -6.33
N TYR A 45 -0.07 -11.51 -6.70
CA TYR A 45 1.15 -12.11 -7.27
C TYR A 45 1.86 -13.04 -6.30
N GLU A 46 1.89 -12.68 -5.01
CA GLU A 46 2.38 -13.57 -3.96
C GLU A 46 1.57 -14.87 -3.91
N ALA A 47 0.24 -14.77 -3.85
CA ALA A 47 -0.64 -15.94 -3.78
C ALA A 47 -0.44 -16.87 -4.98
N ASP A 48 -0.42 -16.32 -6.20
CA ASP A 48 -0.20 -17.08 -7.43
C ASP A 48 1.18 -17.76 -7.44
N ALA A 49 2.22 -17.12 -6.91
CA ALA A 49 3.56 -17.70 -6.81
C ALA A 49 3.59 -18.87 -5.82
N TRP A 50 2.91 -18.75 -4.67
CA TRP A 50 2.76 -19.86 -3.72
C TRP A 50 2.03 -21.06 -4.33
N GLU A 51 0.96 -20.83 -5.08
CA GLU A 51 0.23 -21.90 -5.79
C GLU A 51 1.13 -22.65 -6.79
N ARG A 52 2.00 -21.91 -7.50
CA ARG A 52 3.00 -22.49 -8.41
C ARG A 52 4.21 -23.10 -7.70
N LYS A 53 4.29 -23.03 -6.37
CA LYS A 53 5.44 -23.43 -5.54
C LYS A 53 6.72 -22.64 -5.88
N ASP A 54 6.58 -21.44 -6.43
CA ASP A 54 7.68 -20.53 -6.69
C ASP A 54 7.98 -19.69 -5.45
N GLN A 55 8.84 -20.23 -4.58
CA GLN A 55 9.19 -19.55 -3.33
C GLN A 55 9.99 -18.26 -3.55
N VAL A 56 10.68 -18.12 -4.68
CA VAL A 56 11.53 -16.96 -4.95
C VAL A 56 10.64 -15.75 -5.25
N ASP A 57 9.70 -15.90 -6.17
CA ASP A 57 8.77 -14.82 -6.53
C ASP A 57 7.78 -14.49 -5.41
N ALA A 58 7.37 -15.50 -4.62
CA ALA A 58 6.53 -15.27 -3.46
C ALA A 58 7.24 -14.41 -2.41
N LYS A 59 8.49 -14.74 -2.05
CA LYS A 59 9.29 -13.94 -1.10
C LYS A 59 9.59 -12.55 -1.63
N ARG A 60 9.92 -12.42 -2.93
CA ARG A 60 10.12 -11.11 -3.56
C ARG A 60 8.87 -10.24 -3.46
N SER A 61 7.69 -10.81 -3.68
CA SER A 61 6.42 -10.09 -3.54
C SER A 61 6.19 -9.63 -2.10
N GLN A 62 6.48 -10.48 -1.10
CA GLN A 62 6.42 -10.12 0.33
C GLN A 62 7.39 -8.97 0.68
N GLU A 63 8.61 -9.01 0.16
CA GLU A 63 9.61 -7.94 0.36
C GLU A 63 9.14 -6.60 -0.22
N LEU A 64 8.56 -6.61 -1.42
CA LEU A 64 8.00 -5.41 -2.05
C LEU A 64 6.82 -4.85 -1.24
N GLN A 65 5.91 -5.70 -0.76
CA GLN A 65 4.80 -5.31 0.11
C GLN A 65 5.32 -4.65 1.40
N LYS A 66 6.26 -5.30 2.10
CA LYS A 66 6.88 -4.77 3.32
C LYS A 66 7.52 -3.41 3.07
N LYS A 67 8.29 -3.29 1.98
CA LYS A 67 8.97 -2.04 1.63
C LYS A 67 7.95 -0.93 1.34
N PHE A 68 6.90 -1.22 0.57
CA PHE A 68 5.87 -0.23 0.25
C PHE A 68 5.11 0.24 1.49
N ILE A 69 4.77 -0.69 2.40
CA ILE A 69 4.13 -0.34 3.68
C ILE A 69 5.02 0.61 4.49
N GLN A 70 6.32 0.30 4.62
CA GLN A 70 7.24 1.09 5.46
C GLN A 70 7.59 2.45 4.84
N GLU A 71 7.81 2.51 3.53
CA GLU A 71 8.27 3.71 2.84
C GLU A 71 7.13 4.65 2.44
N HIS A 72 5.91 4.14 2.26
CA HIS A 72 4.76 4.91 1.76
C HIS A 72 3.56 4.87 2.73
N LEU A 73 2.88 3.74 2.86
CA LEU A 73 1.55 3.70 3.53
C LEU A 73 1.62 4.15 4.99
N ILE A 74 2.57 3.65 5.79
CA ILE A 74 2.63 4.01 7.21
C ILE A 74 2.98 5.50 7.45
N GLN A 75 3.59 6.17 6.46
CA GLN A 75 4.06 7.55 6.61
C GLN A 75 2.91 8.56 6.69
N TRP A 76 1.76 8.24 6.10
CA TRP A 76 0.68 9.21 5.96
C TRP A 76 -0.73 8.63 6.18
N VAL A 77 -0.96 7.34 5.93
CA VAL A 77 -2.30 6.73 6.02
C VAL A 77 -2.90 6.83 7.42
N PRO A 78 -2.17 6.63 8.55
CA PRO A 78 -2.75 6.80 9.88
C PRO A 78 -3.27 8.22 10.14
N VAL A 79 -2.53 9.24 9.71
CA VAL A 79 -2.92 10.65 9.85
C VAL A 79 -4.12 10.97 8.95
N PHE A 80 -4.12 10.47 7.71
CA PHE A 80 -5.25 10.60 6.80
C PHE A 80 -6.51 9.95 7.36
N ALA A 81 -6.40 8.74 7.91
CA ALA A 81 -7.52 8.04 8.54
C ALA A 81 -8.09 8.83 9.73
N ASP A 82 -7.24 9.42 10.58
CA ASP A 82 -7.69 10.28 11.68
C ASP A 82 -8.49 11.49 11.18
N MET A 83 -8.08 12.08 10.06
CA MET A 83 -8.82 13.17 9.42
C MET A 83 -10.16 12.69 8.88
N VAL A 84 -10.21 11.52 8.22
CA VAL A 84 -11.46 10.96 7.70
C VAL A 84 -12.43 10.64 8.84
N MET A 85 -11.97 10.02 9.93
CA MET A 85 -12.80 9.73 11.10
C MET A 85 -13.41 11.00 11.71
N ARG A 86 -12.65 12.10 11.74
CA ARG A 86 -13.10 13.39 12.28
C ARG A 86 -14.11 14.10 11.37
N GLU A 87 -13.89 14.08 10.05
CA GLU A 87 -14.62 14.94 9.10
C GLU A 87 -15.74 14.21 8.33
N ALA A 88 -15.69 12.89 8.25
CA ALA A 88 -16.68 12.11 7.52
C ALA A 88 -18.06 12.32 8.13
N ARG A 89 -19.08 12.50 7.28
CA ARG A 89 -20.48 12.66 7.71
C ARG A 89 -21.18 11.33 7.91
N LEU A 90 -20.81 10.32 7.13
CA LEU A 90 -21.40 8.97 7.16
C LEU A 90 -20.54 8.05 8.02
N ASP A 91 -21.20 7.26 8.89
CA ASP A 91 -20.55 6.26 9.76
C ASP A 91 -19.67 5.30 8.96
N PHE A 92 -20.15 4.83 7.81
CA PHE A 92 -19.40 3.93 6.93
C PHE A 92 -17.96 4.38 6.66
N TYR A 93 -17.76 5.67 6.33
CA TYR A 93 -16.41 6.17 6.05
C TYR A 93 -15.56 6.35 7.32
N ARG A 94 -16.18 6.57 8.48
CA ARG A 94 -15.47 6.58 9.77
C ARG A 94 -14.98 5.17 10.11
N ASP A 95 -15.86 4.18 10.04
CA ASP A 95 -15.55 2.78 10.36
C ASP A 95 -14.48 2.23 9.41
N MET A 96 -14.57 2.54 8.11
CA MET A 96 -13.56 2.15 7.12
C MET A 96 -12.21 2.81 7.38
N ALA A 97 -12.18 4.07 7.81
CA ALA A 97 -10.93 4.74 8.16
C ALA A 97 -10.29 4.15 9.43
N GLU A 98 -11.09 3.80 10.44
CA GLU A 98 -10.62 3.10 11.63
C GLU A 98 -9.99 1.75 11.28
N LEU A 99 -10.70 0.94 10.49
CA LEU A 99 -10.19 -0.35 10.00
C LEU A 99 -8.88 -0.18 9.23
N MET A 100 -8.84 0.77 8.29
CA MET A 100 -7.65 1.04 7.48
C MET A 100 -6.45 1.44 8.34
N LYS A 101 -6.65 2.32 9.34
CA LYS A 101 -5.59 2.73 10.27
C LYS A 101 -5.08 1.55 11.09
N ALA A 102 -5.99 0.74 11.64
CA ALA A 102 -5.62 -0.42 12.44
C ALA A 102 -4.82 -1.43 11.60
N TYR A 103 -5.28 -1.71 10.38
CA TYR A 103 -4.62 -2.63 9.45
C TYR A 103 -3.20 -2.18 9.09
N ILE A 104 -3.02 -0.93 8.63
CA ILE A 104 -1.70 -0.42 8.22
C ILE A 104 -0.74 -0.36 9.40
N THR A 105 -1.21 0.01 10.59
CA THR A 105 -0.37 0.02 11.80
C THR A 105 0.09 -1.39 12.17
N PHE A 106 -0.84 -2.35 12.17
CA PHE A 106 -0.56 -3.76 12.47
C PHE A 106 0.46 -4.35 11.49
N GLU A 107 0.27 -4.16 10.19
CA GLU A 107 1.18 -4.67 9.16
C GLU A 107 2.56 -3.99 9.23
N ALA A 108 2.60 -2.69 9.51
CA ALA A 108 3.87 -1.98 9.70
C ALA A 108 4.66 -2.50 10.92
N ASP A 109 3.99 -2.85 12.01
CA ASP A 109 4.64 -3.43 13.19
C ASP A 109 5.17 -4.84 12.91
N ARG A 110 4.39 -5.68 12.23
CA ARG A 110 4.85 -7.01 11.79
C ARG A 110 6.11 -6.92 10.92
N CYS A 111 6.13 -5.98 9.98
CA CYS A 111 7.29 -5.75 9.13
C CYS A 111 8.57 -5.45 9.92
N ARG A 112 8.48 -4.72 11.05
CA ARG A 112 9.64 -4.40 11.89
C ARG A 112 10.19 -5.63 12.62
N THR A 113 9.31 -6.44 13.21
CA THR A 113 9.68 -7.61 14.05
C THR A 113 10.40 -8.74 13.33
N VAL A 114 10.26 -8.88 12.00
CA VAL A 114 10.90 -9.95 11.21
C VAL A 114 12.39 -9.69 10.97
N THR A 115 12.91 -8.48 11.27
CA THR A 115 14.32 -8.13 10.99
C THR A 115 15.26 -8.45 12.16
N GLU A 116 14.76 -8.99 13.28
CA GLU A 116 15.53 -9.26 14.50
C GLU A 116 15.90 -10.74 14.74
N ASN A 117 15.76 -11.64 13.76
CA ASN A 117 16.15 -13.05 13.90
C ASN A 117 17.06 -13.54 12.77
#